data_AF-A0A139A6B6-F1
#
_entry.id   AF-A0A139A6B6-F1
#
_cell.length_a   1.000
_cell.length_b   1.000
_cell.length_c   1.000
_cell.angle_alpha   90.00
_cell.angle_beta   90.00
_cell.angle_gamma   90.00
#
_symmetry.space_group_name_H-M   'P 1'
#
loop_
_entity.id
_entity.type
_entity.pdbx_description
1 polymer ?
#
loop_
_entity_poly.entity_id
_entity_poly.type
_entity_poly.pdbx_seq_one_letter_code
_entity_poly.pdbx_strand_id
1 'polypeptide(L)'
;MQYINANLTGPGNTTFHVTAPPADSLLIMAVEEGLPDEVTLALKSGANPNARKRVVLGCTIWEGSKTIKKLFGKGQEEQGMGPCETKFCDILGESALALAILHDSKEIIELLLDAGANPNASISWKLARSRAVWTTTTWRWTIQEGNWDIQYTFTSAVELALGSAQVVDMKGNPLVPVQDMAGRGNLWVNKPGGVVQLLNPSGKGSTFSELTMIPNTEIVELLIARGARPTVGARQAILSLLSDTNRLEKLEKARMSRISRGSGSTISRSSSLTWSMSSGSTASAGSPTSATSGGGGTPTTPASSGTGTGSRASSISGWRSFLDTLDP
;
A
#
# COMPACT_ATOMS: atom_id res chain seq x y z
N MET A 1 21.55 -0.14 14.06
CA MET A 1 20.43 0.35 13.24
C MET A 1 19.60 1.26 14.12
N GLN A 2 19.33 2.50 13.72
CA GLN A 2 18.25 3.30 14.33
C GLN A 2 16.92 2.75 13.81
N TYR A 3 15.84 2.86 14.59
CA TYR A 3 14.48 2.54 14.15
C TYR A 3 13.67 3.83 14.04
N ILE A 4 12.73 3.90 13.10
CA ILE A 4 11.75 5.00 13.11
C ILE A 4 10.78 4.70 14.25
N ASN A 5 10.87 5.49 15.31
CA ASN A 5 10.01 5.38 16.49
C ASN A 5 8.77 6.25 16.29
N ALA A 6 7.62 5.62 16.01
CA ALA A 6 6.33 6.25 16.25
C ALA A 6 6.07 6.24 17.76
N ASN A 7 6.17 7.40 18.41
CA ASN A 7 5.78 7.57 19.82
C ASN A 7 4.33 8.02 19.90
N LEU A 8 3.44 7.12 20.28
CA LEU A 8 2.03 7.42 20.50
C LEU A 8 1.75 7.61 21.98
N THR A 9 1.49 8.85 22.41
CA THR A 9 1.07 9.19 23.78
C THR A 9 -0.45 9.20 23.88
N GLY A 10 -1.02 8.18 24.52
CA GLY A 10 -2.44 8.18 24.88
C GLY A 10 -2.76 9.05 26.11
N PRO A 11 -4.04 9.41 26.35
CA PRO A 11 -4.46 9.89 27.66
C PRO A 11 -4.10 8.82 28.72
N GLY A 12 -3.26 9.21 29.68
CA GLY A 12 -2.62 8.29 30.64
C GLY A 12 -1.10 8.11 30.49
N ASN A 13 -0.45 8.84 29.55
CA ASN A 13 1.01 8.80 29.33
C ASN A 13 1.57 7.45 28.83
N THR A 14 0.71 6.48 28.51
CA THR A 14 1.08 5.24 27.85
C THR A 14 1.72 5.56 26.51
N THR A 15 3.02 5.23 26.36
CA THR A 15 3.76 5.36 25.11
C THR A 15 3.79 4.01 24.41
N PHE A 16 3.17 3.92 23.24
CA PHE A 16 3.33 2.75 22.36
C PHE A 16 4.43 3.02 21.35
N HIS A 17 5.44 2.15 21.31
CA HIS A 17 6.55 2.23 20.36
C HIS A 17 6.33 1.24 19.23
N VAL A 18 6.21 1.76 18.01
CA VAL A 18 6.27 0.92 16.80
C VAL A 18 7.58 1.17 16.10
N THR A 19 8.36 0.10 15.96
CA THR A 19 9.63 0.07 15.25
C THR A 19 9.44 -0.58 13.88
N ALA A 20 9.69 0.21 12.84
CA ALA A 20 9.99 -0.30 11.51
C ALA A 20 11.47 0.00 11.20
N PRO A 21 12.18 -0.86 10.45
CA PRO A 21 13.46 -0.47 9.87
C PRO A 21 13.28 0.82 9.06
N PRO A 22 14.16 1.83 9.19
CA PRO A 22 14.02 3.08 8.46
C PRO A 22 14.03 2.86 6.94
N ALA A 23 14.90 1.96 6.46
CA ALA A 23 15.00 1.60 5.06
C ALA A 23 13.69 1.01 4.51
N ASP A 24 13.04 0.09 5.23
CA ASP A 24 11.74 -0.47 4.85
C ASP A 24 10.64 0.60 4.81
N SER A 25 10.67 1.55 5.76
CA SER A 25 9.69 2.64 5.82
C SER A 25 9.88 3.64 4.68
N LEU A 26 11.14 3.99 4.37
CA LEU A 26 11.51 4.82 3.22
C LEU A 26 11.11 4.16 1.91
N LEU A 27 11.34 2.83 1.77
CA LEU A 27 10.91 2.06 0.60
C LEU A 27 9.39 2.16 0.40
N ILE A 28 8.59 1.94 1.45
CA ILE A 28 7.12 2.04 1.33
C ILE A 28 6.67 3.44 0.90
N MET A 29 7.25 4.50 1.47
CA MET A 29 6.90 5.89 1.09
C MET A 29 7.30 6.20 -0.36
N ALA A 30 8.53 5.85 -0.76
CA ALA A 30 9.02 6.04 -2.13
C ALA A 30 8.17 5.30 -3.18
N VAL A 31 7.65 4.11 -2.84
CA VAL A 31 6.71 3.37 -3.70
C VAL A 31 5.37 4.08 -3.82
N GLU A 32 4.79 4.58 -2.72
CA GLU A 32 3.48 5.28 -2.75
C GLU A 32 3.56 6.63 -3.46
N GLU A 33 4.69 7.33 -3.36
CA GLU A 33 4.95 8.60 -4.06
C GLU A 33 5.35 8.41 -5.53
N GLY A 34 5.66 7.18 -5.96
CA GLY A 34 6.01 6.86 -7.34
C GLY A 34 7.44 7.32 -7.72
N LEU A 35 8.40 7.22 -6.79
CA LEU A 35 9.76 7.74 -6.92
C LEU A 35 10.80 6.61 -7.12
N PRO A 36 11.10 6.16 -8.36
CA PRO A 36 11.97 5.01 -8.63
C PRO A 36 13.42 5.21 -8.16
N ASP A 37 13.93 6.44 -8.18
CA ASP A 37 15.26 6.78 -7.62
C ASP A 37 15.33 6.55 -6.11
N GLU A 38 14.28 6.93 -5.37
CA GLU A 38 14.21 6.76 -3.92
C GLU A 38 13.97 5.29 -3.53
N VAL A 39 13.18 4.55 -4.33
CA VAL A 39 13.06 3.09 -4.23
C VAL A 39 14.43 2.44 -4.40
N THR A 40 15.18 2.82 -5.43
CA THR A 40 16.54 2.32 -5.69
C THR A 40 17.50 2.64 -4.54
N LEU A 41 17.42 3.84 -3.98
CA LEU A 41 18.23 4.26 -2.82
C LEU A 41 17.89 3.48 -1.56
N ALA A 42 16.61 3.26 -1.27
CA ALA A 42 16.15 2.49 -0.12
C ALA A 42 16.60 1.02 -0.22
N LEU A 43 16.45 0.39 -1.39
CA LEU A 43 16.91 -0.98 -1.65
C LEU A 43 18.44 -1.10 -1.50
N LYS A 44 19.22 -0.15 -2.06
CA LYS A 44 20.68 -0.07 -1.85
C LYS A 44 21.08 0.14 -0.38
N SER A 45 20.20 0.76 0.41
CA SER A 45 20.37 0.95 1.86
C SER A 45 19.96 -0.28 2.69
N GLY A 46 19.62 -1.40 2.05
CA GLY A 46 19.26 -2.65 2.71
C GLY A 46 17.77 -2.77 3.07
N ALA A 47 16.88 -1.99 2.45
CA ALA A 47 15.44 -2.20 2.59
C ALA A 47 15.04 -3.57 2.03
N ASN A 48 14.13 -4.25 2.71
CA ASN A 48 13.59 -5.52 2.25
C ASN A 48 12.60 -5.26 1.07
N PRO A 49 12.77 -5.83 -0.13
CA PRO A 49 11.83 -5.64 -1.24
C PRO A 49 10.45 -6.28 -0.96
N ASN A 50 10.36 -7.17 0.02
CA ASN A 50 9.12 -7.74 0.55
C ASN A 50 8.62 -6.99 1.80
N ALA A 51 9.14 -5.80 2.09
CA ALA A 51 8.68 -4.95 3.17
C ALA A 51 7.18 -4.66 3.06
N ARG A 52 6.55 -4.45 4.22
CA ARG A 52 5.12 -4.15 4.35
C ARG A 52 4.94 -2.93 5.21
N LYS A 53 3.95 -2.11 4.83
CA LYS A 53 3.42 -1.03 5.66
C LYS A 53 3.08 -1.55 7.05
N ARG A 54 3.45 -0.83 8.10
CA ARG A 54 2.96 -1.08 9.47
C ARG A 54 1.80 -0.14 9.76
N VAL A 55 0.67 -0.65 10.20
CA VAL A 55 -0.54 0.13 10.54
C VAL A 55 -0.83 -0.03 12.01
N VAL A 56 -0.97 1.10 12.71
CA VAL A 56 -1.11 1.17 14.15
C VAL A 56 -2.46 1.76 14.49
N LEU A 57 -3.37 0.94 15.02
CA LEU A 57 -4.66 1.39 15.51
C LEU A 57 -4.55 1.68 17.01
N GLY A 58 -4.67 2.95 17.39
CA GLY A 58 -4.73 3.40 18.78
C GLY A 58 -6.14 3.92 19.11
N CYS A 59 -6.81 3.31 20.08
CA CYS A 59 -8.19 3.65 20.43
C CYS A 59 -8.37 3.79 21.95
N THR A 60 -9.18 4.76 22.34
CA THR A 60 -9.73 4.93 23.69
C THR A 60 -10.93 4.00 23.81
N ILE A 61 -10.78 2.96 24.62
CA ILE A 61 -11.72 1.86 24.82
C ILE A 61 -12.52 2.13 26.08
N TRP A 62 -13.84 2.19 25.96
CA TRP A 62 -14.77 2.39 27.07
C TRP A 62 -15.33 1.05 27.55
N GLU A 63 -15.67 0.94 28.83
CA GLU A 63 -16.32 -0.26 29.37
C GLU A 63 -17.62 -0.59 28.62
N GLY A 64 -18.44 0.44 28.33
CA GLY A 64 -19.64 0.31 27.50
C GLY A 64 -19.95 1.57 26.69
N SER A 65 -21.13 1.60 26.06
CA SER A 65 -21.64 2.77 25.36
C SER A 65 -23.15 2.96 25.62
N LYS A 66 -23.65 4.18 25.39
CA LYS A 66 -25.09 4.48 25.40
C LYS A 66 -25.45 5.39 24.22
N THR A 67 -26.67 5.23 23.71
CA THR A 67 -27.20 6.09 22.65
C THR A 67 -27.95 7.28 23.24
N ILE A 68 -27.58 8.50 22.85
CA ILE A 68 -28.15 9.76 23.34
C ILE A 68 -28.87 10.47 22.20
N LYS A 69 -30.06 11.02 22.50
CA LYS A 69 -30.79 11.89 21.57
C LYS A 69 -30.18 13.29 21.61
N LYS A 70 -29.89 13.89 20.45
CA LYS A 70 -29.39 15.28 20.40
C LYS A 70 -30.49 16.24 20.84
N LEU A 71 -30.21 17.07 21.85
CA LEU A 71 -31.19 17.98 22.46
C LEU A 71 -31.77 19.00 21.47
N PHE A 72 -30.98 19.40 20.46
CA PHE A 72 -31.34 20.40 19.45
C PHE A 72 -31.10 19.91 18.01
N GLY A 73 -31.35 18.63 17.72
CA GLY A 73 -31.18 18.12 16.35
C GLY A 73 -31.83 16.78 16.06
N LYS A 74 -32.09 16.50 14.78
CA LYS A 74 -32.49 15.17 14.32
C LYS A 74 -31.28 14.24 14.36
N GLY A 75 -31.24 13.34 15.34
CA GLY A 75 -30.22 12.29 15.38
C GLY A 75 -30.03 11.65 16.75
N GLN A 76 -29.32 10.52 16.71
CA GLN A 76 -28.78 9.83 17.86
C GLN A 76 -27.26 9.83 17.76
N GLU A 77 -26.58 9.90 18.90
CA GLU A 77 -25.13 9.81 19.00
C GLU A 77 -24.76 8.77 20.05
N GLU A 78 -23.74 7.97 19.78
CA GLU A 78 -23.21 6.99 20.71
C GLU A 78 -22.15 7.67 21.61
N GLN A 79 -22.31 7.57 22.93
CA GLN A 79 -21.35 8.07 23.91
C GLN A 79 -20.74 6.90 24.69
N GLY A 80 -19.42 6.91 24.88
CA GLY A 80 -18.74 5.98 25.78
C GLY A 80 -19.18 6.14 27.23
N MET A 81 -19.18 5.03 27.97
CA MET A 81 -19.66 4.94 29.35
C MET A 81 -18.73 4.09 30.21
N GLY A 82 -18.66 4.45 31.50
CA GLY A 82 -17.79 3.80 32.47
C GLY A 82 -16.34 4.30 32.39
N PRO A 83 -15.40 3.57 33.01
CA PRO A 83 -13.97 3.78 32.83
C PRO A 83 -13.56 3.62 31.36
N CYS A 84 -12.43 4.22 30.99
CA CYS A 84 -11.80 4.00 29.70
C CYS A 84 -10.27 3.83 29.83
N GLU A 85 -9.68 3.16 28.85
CA GLU A 85 -8.25 2.92 28.71
C GLU A 85 -7.82 3.16 27.26
N THR A 86 -6.54 3.51 27.02
CA THR A 86 -6.02 3.58 25.65
C THR A 86 -5.33 2.27 25.29
N LYS A 87 -5.78 1.62 24.21
CA LYS A 87 -5.18 0.39 23.67
C LYS A 87 -4.66 0.60 22.26
N PHE A 88 -3.62 -0.15 21.93
CA PHE A 88 -2.96 -0.13 20.63
C PHE A 88 -2.90 -1.55 20.04
N CYS A 89 -2.92 -1.63 18.72
CA CYS A 89 -2.66 -2.85 17.95
C CYS A 89 -1.89 -2.48 16.69
N ASP A 90 -0.80 -3.18 16.40
CA ASP A 90 -0.10 -3.09 15.14
C ASP A 90 -0.43 -4.27 14.22
N ILE A 91 -0.64 -3.97 12.93
CA ILE A 91 -0.84 -4.96 11.87
C ILE A 91 0.01 -4.61 10.64
N LEU A 92 0.17 -5.59 9.74
CA LEU A 92 0.79 -5.38 8.45
C LEU A 92 -0.27 -5.00 7.40
N GLY A 93 -0.03 -3.87 6.73
CA GLY A 93 -0.80 -3.41 5.57
C GLY A 93 -0.26 -3.99 4.27
N GLU A 94 -0.35 -3.22 3.19
CA GLU A 94 0.13 -3.61 1.86
C GLU A 94 1.65 -3.83 1.83
N SER A 95 2.14 -4.69 0.92
CA SER A 95 3.57 -4.82 0.62
C SER A 95 4.05 -3.77 -0.37
N ALA A 96 5.36 -3.53 -0.45
CA ALA A 96 5.96 -2.66 -1.47
C ALA A 96 5.51 -3.07 -2.89
N LEU A 97 5.58 -4.37 -3.23
CA LEU A 97 5.11 -4.87 -4.53
C LEU A 97 3.60 -4.64 -4.74
N ALA A 98 2.78 -4.81 -3.69
CA ALA A 98 1.35 -4.54 -3.79
C ALA A 98 1.06 -3.05 -4.07
N LEU A 99 1.73 -2.14 -3.35
CA LEU A 99 1.59 -0.70 -3.53
C LEU A 99 2.01 -0.27 -4.94
N ALA A 100 3.12 -0.80 -5.46
CA ALA A 100 3.58 -0.50 -6.82
C ALA A 100 2.56 -0.92 -7.91
N ILE A 101 1.86 -2.05 -7.72
CA ILE A 101 0.76 -2.50 -8.60
C ILE A 101 -0.47 -1.60 -8.46
N LEU A 102 -0.87 -1.28 -7.24
CA LEU A 102 -2.00 -0.39 -6.93
C LEU A 102 -1.82 1.03 -7.51
N HIS A 103 -0.56 1.49 -7.58
CA HIS A 103 -0.14 2.78 -8.15
C HIS A 103 0.25 2.69 -9.64
N ASP A 104 0.00 1.56 -10.33
CA ASP A 104 0.26 1.36 -11.77
C ASP A 104 1.71 1.66 -12.21
N SER A 105 2.66 1.46 -11.29
CA SER A 105 4.05 1.94 -11.39
C SER A 105 5.00 0.83 -11.89
N LYS A 106 4.93 0.52 -13.19
CA LYS A 106 5.68 -0.57 -13.84
C LYS A 106 7.18 -0.57 -13.52
N GLU A 107 7.85 0.57 -13.61
CA GLU A 107 9.29 0.71 -13.32
C GLU A 107 9.64 0.32 -11.87
N ILE A 108 8.82 0.72 -10.91
CA ILE A 108 9.00 0.34 -9.49
C ILE A 108 8.75 -1.16 -9.28
N ILE A 109 7.83 -1.76 -10.03
CA ILE A 109 7.62 -3.21 -10.03
C ILE A 109 8.86 -3.94 -10.56
N GLU A 110 9.49 -3.44 -11.63
CA GLU A 110 10.76 -3.98 -12.16
C GLU A 110 11.87 -3.92 -11.09
N LEU A 111 12.10 -2.75 -10.49
CA LEU A 111 13.09 -2.55 -9.42
C LEU A 111 12.89 -3.48 -8.22
N LEU A 112 11.64 -3.64 -7.76
CA LEU A 112 11.31 -4.51 -6.64
C LEU A 112 11.54 -6.00 -6.97
N LEU A 113 11.19 -6.43 -8.18
CA LEU A 113 11.40 -7.81 -8.63
C LEU A 113 12.88 -8.12 -8.86
N ASP A 114 13.65 -7.16 -9.40
CA ASP A 114 15.11 -7.27 -9.53
C ASP A 114 15.82 -7.36 -8.17
N ALA A 115 15.30 -6.68 -7.15
CA ALA A 115 15.79 -6.80 -5.78
C ALA A 115 15.36 -8.11 -5.06
N GLY A 116 14.46 -8.91 -5.63
CA GLY A 116 13.98 -10.17 -5.04
C GLY A 116 12.63 -10.10 -4.30
N ALA A 117 11.75 -9.16 -4.66
CA ALA A 117 10.34 -9.26 -4.28
C ALA A 117 9.73 -10.55 -4.86
N ASN A 118 8.93 -11.27 -4.06
CA ASN A 118 8.31 -12.53 -4.50
C ASN A 118 6.92 -12.26 -5.09
N PRO A 119 6.70 -12.38 -6.42
CA PRO A 119 5.40 -12.13 -7.03
C PRO A 119 4.37 -13.25 -6.77
N ASN A 120 4.83 -14.41 -6.26
CA ASN A 120 4.01 -15.55 -5.86
C ASN A 120 3.63 -15.52 -4.36
N ALA A 121 4.09 -14.52 -3.60
CA ALA A 121 3.63 -14.34 -2.23
C ALA A 121 2.15 -13.91 -2.22
N SER A 122 1.35 -14.53 -1.35
CA SER A 122 -0.03 -14.07 -1.14
C SER A 122 -0.02 -12.65 -0.56
N ILE A 123 -0.85 -11.79 -1.15
CA ILE A 123 -1.02 -10.40 -0.72
C ILE A 123 -2.31 -10.34 0.07
N SER A 124 -2.28 -9.76 1.27
CA SER A 124 -3.47 -9.53 2.07
C SER A 124 -3.30 -8.33 2.97
N TRP A 125 -4.40 -7.63 3.27
CA TRP A 125 -4.43 -6.57 4.28
C TRP A 125 -5.79 -6.52 4.97
N LYS A 126 -5.80 -5.97 6.18
CA LYS A 126 -7.00 -5.88 7.04
C LYS A 126 -7.32 -4.42 7.31
N LEU A 127 -8.60 -4.10 7.40
CA LEU A 127 -9.08 -2.75 7.67
C LEU A 127 -10.06 -2.77 8.84
N ALA A 128 -9.87 -1.83 9.77
CA ALA A 128 -10.91 -1.46 10.72
C ALA A 128 -11.80 -0.36 10.11
N ARG A 129 -13.10 -0.43 10.38
CA ARG A 129 -14.03 0.69 10.13
C ARG A 129 -13.97 1.69 11.29
N SER A 130 -14.14 2.96 10.96
CA SER A 130 -14.31 4.03 11.94
C SER A 130 -15.52 3.76 12.84
N ARG A 131 -15.39 4.03 14.14
CA ARG A 131 -16.46 3.87 15.13
C ARG A 131 -16.55 5.14 15.98
N ALA A 132 -17.76 5.56 16.34
CA ALA A 132 -17.96 6.69 17.24
C ALA A 132 -17.41 6.38 18.66
N VAL A 133 -17.66 5.16 19.12
CA VAL A 133 -17.15 4.63 20.40
C VAL A 133 -16.53 3.25 20.16
N TRP A 134 -15.36 3.03 20.75
CA TRP A 134 -14.82 1.68 20.91
C TRP A 134 -15.17 1.19 22.31
N THR A 135 -15.92 0.08 22.41
CA THR A 135 -16.16 -0.59 23.70
C THR A 135 -15.18 -1.73 23.92
N THR A 136 -15.00 -2.16 25.17
CA THR A 136 -14.16 -3.33 25.52
C THR A 136 -14.57 -4.58 24.75
N THR A 137 -15.88 -4.82 24.58
CA THR A 137 -16.42 -5.94 23.79
C THR A 137 -16.08 -5.78 22.31
N THR A 138 -16.28 -4.60 21.73
CA THR A 138 -15.97 -4.33 20.31
C THR A 138 -14.47 -4.46 20.02
N TRP A 139 -13.61 -3.94 20.90
CA TRP A 139 -12.16 -4.05 20.74
C TRP A 139 -11.66 -5.48 20.85
N ARG A 140 -12.10 -6.22 21.89
CA ARG A 140 -11.74 -7.63 22.05
C ARG A 140 -12.12 -8.43 20.81
N TRP A 141 -13.37 -8.30 20.40
CA TRP A 141 -13.90 -9.10 19.31
C TRP A 141 -13.30 -8.72 17.95
N THR A 142 -13.29 -7.44 17.56
CA THR A 142 -12.78 -7.03 16.24
C THR A 142 -11.25 -7.10 16.12
N ILE A 143 -10.52 -6.75 17.19
CA ILE A 143 -9.06 -6.56 17.12
C ILE A 143 -8.30 -7.71 17.79
N GLN A 144 -8.62 -8.06 19.03
CA GLN A 144 -7.83 -9.07 19.78
C GLN A 144 -8.08 -10.51 19.28
N GLU A 145 -9.32 -10.83 18.91
CA GLU A 145 -9.69 -12.11 18.31
C GLU A 145 -9.46 -12.15 16.78
N GLY A 146 -9.07 -11.02 16.17
CA GLY A 146 -8.74 -10.93 14.75
C GLY A 146 -9.95 -10.91 13.80
N ASN A 147 -11.16 -10.61 14.30
CA ASN A 147 -12.38 -10.48 13.51
C ASN A 147 -12.48 -9.08 12.84
N TRP A 148 -11.51 -8.75 11.98
CA TRP A 148 -11.40 -7.44 11.32
C TRP A 148 -12.60 -7.15 10.40
N ASP A 149 -13.02 -5.88 10.30
CA ASP A 149 -14.26 -5.51 9.59
C ASP A 149 -14.25 -5.88 8.10
N ILE A 150 -13.10 -5.72 7.45
CA ILE A 150 -12.81 -6.13 6.07
C ILE A 150 -11.42 -6.75 6.03
N GLN A 151 -11.27 -7.89 5.36
CA GLN A 151 -9.98 -8.42 4.93
C GLN A 151 -9.97 -8.65 3.42
N TYR A 152 -8.95 -8.12 2.76
CA TYR A 152 -8.62 -8.41 1.37
C TYR A 152 -7.56 -9.52 1.32
N THR A 153 -7.73 -10.47 0.41
CA THR A 153 -6.75 -11.53 0.10
C THR A 153 -6.62 -11.69 -1.42
N PHE A 154 -5.39 -11.88 -1.89
CA PHE A 154 -5.02 -12.22 -3.26
C PHE A 154 -3.98 -13.35 -3.17
N THR A 155 -4.08 -14.35 -4.05
CA THR A 155 -3.18 -15.51 -4.05
C THR A 155 -1.79 -15.15 -4.58
N SER A 156 -1.71 -14.18 -5.50
CA SER A 156 -0.45 -13.68 -6.06
C SER A 156 -0.56 -12.22 -6.53
N ALA A 157 0.57 -11.63 -6.91
CA ALA A 157 0.63 -10.30 -7.51
C ALA A 157 -0.20 -10.17 -8.81
N VAL A 158 -0.37 -11.27 -9.56
CA VAL A 158 -1.17 -11.29 -10.80
C VAL A 158 -2.66 -11.13 -10.49
N GLU A 159 -3.18 -11.78 -9.45
CA GLU A 159 -4.57 -11.58 -9.03
C GLU A 159 -4.84 -10.15 -8.57
N LEU A 160 -3.88 -9.53 -7.89
CA LEU A 160 -3.96 -8.11 -7.54
C LEU A 160 -3.99 -7.24 -8.81
N ALA A 161 -3.06 -7.42 -9.75
CA ALA A 161 -3.03 -6.64 -11.00
C ALA A 161 -4.30 -6.78 -11.86
N LEU A 162 -5.06 -7.87 -11.71
CA LEU A 162 -6.33 -8.12 -12.37
C LEU A 162 -7.56 -7.60 -11.60
N GLY A 163 -7.41 -7.17 -10.35
CA GLY A 163 -8.55 -6.81 -9.47
C GLY A 163 -9.32 -8.01 -8.90
N SER A 164 -8.76 -9.21 -8.99
CA SER A 164 -9.36 -10.46 -8.51
C SER A 164 -9.13 -10.67 -7.01
N ALA A 165 -9.65 -9.76 -6.19
CA ALA A 165 -9.62 -9.91 -4.74
C ALA A 165 -10.59 -10.99 -4.25
N GLN A 166 -10.26 -11.67 -3.15
CA GLN A 166 -11.25 -12.22 -2.22
C GLN A 166 -11.46 -11.21 -1.08
N VAL A 167 -12.71 -10.85 -0.80
CA VAL A 167 -13.05 -9.93 0.30
C VAL A 167 -13.97 -10.62 1.31
N VAL A 168 -13.50 -10.74 2.55
CA VAL A 168 -14.27 -11.35 3.64
C VAL A 168 -14.53 -10.37 4.79
N ASP A 169 -15.60 -10.65 5.53
CA ASP A 169 -15.96 -9.96 6.75
C ASP A 169 -15.24 -10.55 7.99
N MET A 170 -15.52 -9.92 9.12
CA MET A 170 -15.21 -10.31 10.51
C MET A 170 -15.49 -11.78 10.89
N LYS A 171 -16.30 -12.53 10.15
CA LYS A 171 -16.61 -13.95 10.38
C LYS A 171 -16.05 -14.86 9.28
N GLY A 172 -15.26 -14.32 8.35
CA GLY A 172 -14.78 -15.03 7.17
C GLY A 172 -15.81 -15.19 6.04
N ASN A 173 -16.99 -14.57 6.15
CA ASN A 173 -18.01 -14.66 5.09
C ASN A 173 -17.67 -13.70 3.94
N PRO A 174 -17.97 -14.04 2.68
CA PRO A 174 -17.79 -13.13 1.55
C PRO A 174 -18.60 -11.83 1.73
N LEU A 175 -17.90 -10.69 1.72
CA LEU A 175 -18.52 -9.37 1.90
C LEU A 175 -19.01 -8.84 0.54
N VAL A 176 -20.07 -9.45 0.00
CA VAL A 176 -20.56 -9.31 -1.39
C VAL A 176 -20.53 -7.87 -1.94
N PRO A 177 -21.01 -6.82 -1.24
CA PRO A 177 -20.97 -5.45 -1.77
C PRO A 177 -19.54 -4.92 -2.01
N VAL A 178 -18.60 -5.28 -1.14
CA VAL A 178 -17.19 -4.85 -1.25
C VAL A 178 -16.43 -5.75 -2.22
N GLN A 179 -16.81 -7.03 -2.32
CA GLN A 179 -16.33 -7.96 -3.35
C GLN A 179 -16.70 -7.49 -4.77
N ASP A 180 -17.92 -6.99 -4.96
CA ASP A 180 -18.41 -6.40 -6.21
C ASP A 180 -17.74 -5.04 -6.53
N MET A 181 -17.49 -4.20 -5.51
CA MET A 181 -16.63 -3.02 -5.67
C MET A 181 -15.21 -3.38 -6.11
N ALA A 182 -14.58 -4.38 -5.48
CA ALA A 182 -13.23 -4.83 -5.79
C ALA A 182 -13.12 -5.41 -7.20
N GLY A 183 -14.10 -6.20 -7.65
CA GLY A 183 -14.18 -6.70 -9.02
C GLY A 183 -14.37 -5.61 -10.09
N ARG A 184 -14.83 -4.41 -9.70
CA ARG A 184 -14.82 -3.18 -10.52
C ARG A 184 -13.54 -2.35 -10.37
N GLY A 185 -12.51 -2.87 -9.70
CA GLY A 185 -11.25 -2.19 -9.42
C GLY A 185 -11.30 -1.18 -8.27
N ASN A 186 -12.42 -1.03 -7.55
CA ASN A 186 -12.51 -0.10 -6.42
C ASN A 186 -12.13 -0.83 -5.12
N LEU A 187 -10.95 -0.51 -4.61
CA LEU A 187 -10.38 -1.10 -3.41
C LEU A 187 -10.34 -0.09 -2.26
N TRP A 188 -10.48 -0.58 -1.04
CA TRP A 188 -10.09 0.15 0.16
C TRP A 188 -8.69 -0.29 0.59
N VAL A 189 -7.82 0.69 0.80
CA VAL A 189 -6.41 0.51 1.16
C VAL A 189 -6.09 1.29 2.42
N ASN A 190 -5.07 0.87 3.17
CA ASN A 190 -4.61 1.63 4.33
C ASN A 190 -4.12 3.02 3.89
N LYS A 191 -4.12 3.98 4.84
CA LYS A 191 -3.56 5.32 4.59
C LYS A 191 -2.11 5.26 4.11
N PRO A 192 -1.60 6.30 3.42
CA PRO A 192 -0.20 6.35 3.01
C PRO A 192 0.74 6.51 4.21
N GLY A 193 2.01 6.11 4.02
CA GLY A 193 3.10 6.13 4.98
C GLY A 193 3.63 4.73 5.31
N GLY A 194 4.94 4.61 5.55
CA GLY A 194 5.57 3.36 5.98
C GLY A 194 5.09 2.87 7.37
N VAL A 195 4.79 3.81 8.26
CA VAL A 195 4.14 3.57 9.57
C VAL A 195 2.90 4.45 9.68
N VAL A 196 1.73 3.87 9.43
CA VAL A 196 0.43 4.54 9.53
C VAL A 196 -0.04 4.55 10.98
N GLN A 197 -0.53 5.69 11.45
CA GLN A 197 -1.10 5.85 12.79
C GLN A 197 -2.57 6.26 12.68
N LEU A 198 -3.47 5.41 13.18
CA LEU A 198 -4.91 5.63 13.22
C LEU A 198 -5.33 5.84 14.68
N LEU A 199 -5.46 7.10 15.10
CA LEU A 199 -5.79 7.48 16.48
C LEU A 199 -7.26 7.86 16.60
N ASN A 200 -8.01 7.11 17.42
CA ASN A 200 -9.45 7.29 17.64
C ASN A 200 -10.27 7.58 16.36
N PRO A 201 -10.15 6.74 15.31
CA PRO A 201 -10.75 7.04 14.01
C PRO A 201 -12.29 6.95 14.06
N SER A 202 -12.95 8.11 14.06
CA SER A 202 -14.40 8.27 14.28
C SER A 202 -15.18 8.74 13.04
N GLY A 203 -14.50 9.15 11.96
CA GLY A 203 -15.12 9.69 10.74
C GLY A 203 -15.00 8.78 9.51
N LYS A 204 -15.91 8.94 8.54
CA LYS A 204 -15.79 8.28 7.22
C LYS A 204 -14.44 8.62 6.58
N GLY A 205 -13.74 7.61 6.05
CA GLY A 205 -12.42 7.79 5.45
C GLY A 205 -11.30 8.13 6.42
N SER A 206 -11.49 8.03 7.74
CA SER A 206 -10.40 8.19 8.72
C SER A 206 -9.49 6.96 8.81
N THR A 207 -10.01 5.75 8.59
CA THR A 207 -9.23 4.50 8.70
C THR A 207 -8.56 4.04 7.40
N PHE A 208 -9.17 4.31 6.25
CA PHE A 208 -8.70 3.84 4.94
C PHE A 208 -8.89 4.91 3.86
N SER A 209 -8.24 4.71 2.71
CA SER A 209 -8.45 5.48 1.49
C SER A 209 -9.14 4.61 0.43
N GLU A 210 -9.92 5.24 -0.44
CA GLU A 210 -10.51 4.58 -1.61
C GLU A 210 -9.56 4.74 -2.80
N LEU A 211 -9.39 3.67 -3.57
CA LEU A 211 -8.50 3.62 -4.73
C LEU A 211 -9.19 2.90 -5.87
N THR A 212 -9.24 3.54 -7.04
CA THR A 212 -9.68 2.91 -8.29
C THR A 212 -8.47 2.42 -9.07
N MET A 213 -8.33 1.10 -9.13
CA MET A 213 -7.35 0.39 -9.95
C MET A 213 -7.94 0.05 -11.32
N ILE A 214 -7.12 0.16 -12.36
CA ILE A 214 -7.45 -0.21 -13.73
C ILE A 214 -6.48 -1.33 -14.11
N PRO A 215 -6.95 -2.55 -14.45
CA PRO A 215 -6.05 -3.63 -14.83
C PRO A 215 -5.13 -3.25 -16.00
N ASN A 216 -3.83 -3.38 -15.78
CA ASN A 216 -2.80 -3.05 -16.76
C ASN A 216 -2.15 -4.35 -17.27
N THR A 217 -2.33 -4.64 -18.56
CA THR A 217 -1.79 -5.86 -19.18
C THR A 217 -0.26 -5.89 -19.19
N GLU A 218 0.42 -4.73 -19.24
CA GLU A 218 1.89 -4.67 -19.19
C GLU A 218 2.44 -5.08 -17.82
N ILE A 219 1.70 -4.81 -16.73
CA ILE A 219 2.07 -5.24 -15.38
C ILE A 219 1.83 -6.74 -15.22
N VAL A 220 0.73 -7.26 -15.77
CA VAL A 220 0.46 -8.71 -15.81
C VAL A 220 1.53 -9.44 -16.64
N GLU A 221 1.86 -8.91 -17.83
CA GLU A 221 2.98 -9.32 -18.69
C GLU A 221 4.29 -9.42 -17.91
N LEU A 222 4.68 -8.32 -17.27
CA LEU A 222 5.91 -8.22 -16.48
C LEU A 222 5.94 -9.22 -15.32
N LEU A 223 4.88 -9.30 -14.52
CA LEU A 223 4.83 -10.19 -13.36
C LEU A 223 5.02 -11.65 -13.78
N ILE A 224 4.34 -12.10 -14.84
CA ILE A 224 4.46 -13.50 -15.30
C ILE A 224 5.83 -13.74 -15.94
N ALA A 225 6.38 -12.77 -16.69
CA ALA A 225 7.74 -12.84 -17.21
C ALA A 225 8.81 -12.91 -16.10
N ARG A 226 8.54 -12.33 -14.92
CA ARG A 226 9.36 -12.48 -13.70
C ARG A 226 8.96 -13.69 -12.83
N GLY A 227 8.26 -14.67 -13.39
CA GLY A 227 7.98 -15.95 -12.74
C GLY A 227 6.76 -15.98 -11.82
N ALA A 228 5.87 -14.98 -11.88
CA ALA A 228 4.56 -15.09 -11.24
C ALA A 228 3.71 -16.18 -11.89
N ARG A 229 3.06 -17.01 -11.08
CA ARG A 229 2.18 -18.10 -11.54
C ARG A 229 0.72 -17.65 -11.39
N PRO A 230 -0.01 -17.43 -12.50
CA PRO A 230 -1.44 -17.15 -12.43
C PRO A 230 -2.20 -18.38 -11.92
N THR A 231 -3.15 -18.20 -11.02
CA THR A 231 -4.11 -19.24 -10.65
C THR A 231 -5.07 -19.53 -11.81
N VAL A 232 -5.84 -20.62 -11.75
CA VAL A 232 -6.86 -20.95 -12.77
C VAL A 232 -7.84 -19.78 -12.97
N GLY A 233 -8.27 -19.13 -11.88
CA GLY A 233 -9.13 -17.94 -11.93
C GLY A 233 -8.44 -16.74 -12.60
N ALA A 234 -7.17 -16.48 -12.27
CA ALA A 234 -6.39 -15.44 -12.93
C ALA A 234 -6.17 -15.72 -14.42
N ARG A 235 -5.88 -16.97 -14.83
CA ARG A 235 -5.77 -17.36 -16.25
C ARG A 235 -7.07 -17.08 -17.00
N GLN A 236 -8.21 -17.45 -16.44
CA GLN A 236 -9.52 -17.18 -17.06
C GLN A 236 -9.82 -15.68 -17.16
N ALA A 237 -9.46 -14.89 -16.14
CA ALA A 237 -9.59 -13.44 -16.17
C ALA A 237 -8.70 -12.79 -17.25
N ILE A 238 -7.45 -13.26 -17.41
CA ILE A 238 -6.54 -12.83 -18.49
C ILE A 238 -7.12 -13.17 -19.87
N LEU A 239 -7.57 -14.42 -20.08
CA LEU A 239 -8.16 -14.84 -21.35
C LEU A 239 -9.44 -14.05 -21.69
N SER A 240 -10.28 -13.75 -20.69
CA SER A 240 -11.45 -12.87 -20.86
C SER A 240 -11.06 -11.43 -21.22
N LEU A 241 -10.03 -10.88 -20.56
CA LEU A 241 -9.52 -9.53 -20.81
C LEU A 241 -8.92 -9.39 -22.22
N LEU A 242 -8.14 -10.39 -22.67
CA LEU A 242 -7.50 -10.40 -23.99
C LEU A 242 -8.48 -10.68 -25.14
N SER A 243 -9.60 -11.36 -24.87
CA SER A 243 -10.60 -11.68 -25.90
C SER A 243 -11.60 -10.55 -26.16
N ASP A 244 -11.72 -9.57 -25.25
CA ASP A 244 -12.57 -8.38 -25.40
C ASP A 244 -11.71 -7.15 -25.75
N THR A 245 -11.43 -6.99 -27.05
CA THR A 245 -10.64 -5.88 -27.58
C THR A 245 -11.25 -4.51 -27.25
N ASN A 246 -12.58 -4.39 -27.26
CA ASN A 246 -13.30 -3.16 -26.92
C ASN A 246 -13.11 -2.79 -25.44
N ARG A 247 -13.08 -3.77 -24.54
CA ARG A 247 -12.76 -3.56 -23.12
C ARG A 247 -11.30 -3.17 -22.94
N LEU A 248 -10.38 -3.84 -23.63
CA LEU A 248 -8.95 -3.54 -23.55
C LEU A 248 -8.63 -2.11 -24.02
N GLU A 249 -9.22 -1.66 -25.14
CA GLU A 249 -9.09 -0.27 -25.61
C GLU A 249 -9.66 0.74 -24.60
N LYS A 250 -10.82 0.45 -24.00
CA LYS A 250 -11.42 1.31 -22.96
C LYS A 250 -10.54 1.41 -21.71
N LEU A 251 -9.93 0.30 -21.28
CA LEU A 251 -9.03 0.27 -20.13
C LEU A 251 -7.75 1.06 -20.40
N GLU A 252 -7.15 0.90 -21.59
CA GLU A 252 -5.97 1.68 -21.99
C GLU A 252 -6.27 3.17 -22.09
N LYS A 253 -7.41 3.54 -22.70
CA LYS A 253 -7.86 4.94 -22.75
C LYS A 253 -8.09 5.52 -21.35
N ALA A 254 -8.65 4.72 -20.43
CA ALA A 254 -8.83 5.13 -19.03
C ALA A 254 -7.49 5.26 -18.29
N ARG A 255 -6.53 4.36 -18.52
CA ARG A 255 -5.16 4.40 -17.98
C ARG A 255 -4.42 5.64 -18.43
N MET A 256 -4.34 5.90 -19.75
CA MET A 256 -3.75 7.12 -20.30
C MET A 256 -4.42 8.38 -19.72
N SER A 257 -5.75 8.39 -19.60
CA SER A 257 -6.50 9.50 -19.01
C SER A 257 -6.26 9.69 -17.50
N ARG A 258 -5.79 8.66 -16.78
CA ARG A 258 -5.38 8.73 -15.37
C ARG A 258 -3.96 9.29 -15.26
N ILE A 259 -3.02 8.77 -16.05
CA ILE A 259 -1.62 9.24 -16.11
C ILE A 259 -1.58 10.74 -16.44
N SER A 260 -2.31 11.20 -17.46
CA SER A 260 -2.38 12.62 -17.83
C SER A 260 -2.95 13.53 -16.73
N ARG A 261 -3.80 13.01 -15.84
CA ARG A 261 -4.34 13.77 -14.69
C ARG A 261 -3.39 13.73 -13.49
N GLY A 262 -2.74 12.61 -13.23
CA GLY A 262 -1.77 12.45 -12.14
C GLY A 262 -0.55 13.35 -12.32
N SER A 263 0.00 13.42 -13.54
CA SER A 263 1.18 14.23 -13.86
C SER A 263 1.02 15.73 -13.59
N GLY A 264 -0.19 16.28 -13.70
CA GLY A 264 -0.49 17.68 -13.36
C GLY A 264 -0.75 17.92 -11.87
N SER A 265 -1.06 16.87 -11.11
CA SER A 265 -1.16 16.92 -9.65
C SER A 265 0.23 16.65 -9.06
N THR A 266 1.17 17.57 -9.28
CA THR A 266 2.30 17.73 -8.36
C THR A 266 1.68 17.95 -6.98
N ILE A 267 1.59 16.90 -6.17
CA ILE A 267 1.23 17.03 -4.76
C ILE A 267 2.21 18.06 -4.23
N SER A 268 1.68 19.22 -3.85
CA SER A 268 2.51 20.35 -3.46
C SER A 268 3.44 19.85 -2.38
N ARG A 269 4.74 19.75 -2.69
CA ARG A 269 5.74 19.14 -1.81
C ARG A 269 5.71 19.92 -0.51
N SER A 270 4.94 19.42 0.45
CA SER A 270 4.80 20.04 1.75
C SER A 270 6.15 19.83 2.42
N SER A 271 7.00 20.86 2.34
CA SER A 271 8.40 20.87 2.73
C SER A 271 8.56 20.90 4.27
N SER A 272 7.67 20.17 4.94
CA SER A 272 7.49 20.06 6.39
C SER A 272 7.39 18.60 6.84
N LEU A 273 8.09 17.70 6.15
CA LEU A 273 8.66 16.51 6.79
C LEU A 273 10.12 16.79 7.17
N THR A 274 10.33 17.84 7.96
CA THR A 274 11.53 17.97 8.78
C THR A 274 11.49 16.89 9.84
N TRP A 275 12.00 15.70 9.47
CA TRP A 275 12.30 14.64 10.42
C TRP A 275 13.36 15.17 11.41
N SER A 276 12.90 15.73 12.53
CA SER A 276 13.76 16.06 13.66
C SER A 276 14.26 14.77 14.27
N MET A 277 15.29 14.18 13.66
CA MET A 277 16.13 13.19 14.31
C MET A 277 16.86 13.90 15.46
N SER A 278 16.23 13.86 16.64
CA SER A 278 16.77 14.40 17.88
C SER A 278 18.00 13.61 18.30
N SER A 279 19.15 13.92 17.69
CA SER A 279 20.46 13.39 18.06
C SER A 279 20.85 13.92 19.43
N GLY A 280 20.48 13.16 20.47
CA GLY A 280 21.05 13.29 21.80
C GLY A 280 22.53 12.91 21.76
N SER A 281 23.38 13.86 21.35
CA SER A 281 24.83 13.71 21.29
C SER A 281 25.48 14.57 22.36
N THR A 282 26.06 13.90 23.35
CA THR A 282 26.98 14.51 24.32
C THR A 282 28.22 15.04 23.61
N ALA A 283 28.60 16.27 23.91
CA ALA A 283 29.73 16.92 23.25
C ALA A 283 31.08 16.36 23.73
N SER A 284 31.99 16.09 22.78
CA SER A 284 33.43 16.18 23.00
C SER A 284 34.06 16.93 21.83
N ALA A 285 34.90 17.92 22.13
CA ALA A 285 35.46 18.82 21.13
C ALA A 285 36.79 18.27 20.57
N GLY A 286 36.96 18.36 19.24
CA GLY A 286 38.19 17.95 18.56
C GLY A 286 38.23 18.44 17.11
N SER A 287 39.11 19.40 16.85
CA SER A 287 39.53 19.97 15.56
C SER A 287 41.03 20.30 15.70
N PRO A 288 41.87 20.46 14.65
CA PRO A 288 41.50 20.98 13.32
C PRO A 288 42.28 20.43 12.08
N THR A 289 41.99 20.99 10.87
CA THR A 289 42.83 21.03 9.62
C THR A 289 43.21 19.68 8.96
N SER A 290 43.48 19.47 7.66
CA SER A 290 43.66 20.23 6.39
C SER A 290 43.83 19.19 5.23
N ALA A 291 43.74 19.42 3.91
CA ALA A 291 43.26 20.48 3.00
C ALA A 291 43.34 19.98 1.50
N THR A 292 43.07 20.86 0.52
CA THR A 292 43.49 20.81 -0.92
C THR A 292 42.81 19.85 -1.95
N SER A 293 42.17 20.49 -2.95
CA SER A 293 42.26 20.29 -4.43
C SER A 293 42.10 18.92 -5.15
N GLY A 294 41.34 18.94 -6.26
CA GLY A 294 41.82 18.37 -7.54
C GLY A 294 40.80 17.61 -8.44
N GLY A 295 40.61 18.08 -9.68
CA GLY A 295 40.02 17.33 -10.82
C GLY A 295 38.49 17.14 -10.79
N GLY A 296 37.73 17.23 -11.90
CA GLY A 296 38.09 17.44 -13.31
C GLY A 296 37.89 16.18 -14.16
N GLY A 297 36.68 15.97 -14.69
CA GLY A 297 36.39 14.85 -15.61
C GLY A 297 34.91 14.65 -15.91
N THR A 298 34.46 15.10 -17.09
CA THR A 298 33.12 14.82 -17.65
C THR A 298 33.19 13.72 -18.71
N PRO A 299 32.40 12.65 -18.62
CA PRO A 299 32.15 11.73 -19.74
C PRO A 299 30.79 12.02 -20.39
N THR A 300 30.80 12.43 -21.66
CA THR A 300 29.61 12.47 -22.51
C THR A 300 29.30 11.09 -23.08
N THR A 301 28.11 10.54 -22.82
CA THR A 301 27.58 9.36 -23.51
C THR A 301 26.45 9.75 -24.48
N PRO A 302 26.34 9.09 -25.65
CA PRO A 302 25.27 9.36 -26.61
C PRO A 302 23.99 8.61 -26.25
N ALA A 303 22.84 9.30 -26.30
CA ALA A 303 21.53 8.68 -26.13
C ALA A 303 21.02 8.09 -27.47
N SER A 304 20.70 6.79 -27.49
CA SER A 304 20.07 6.12 -28.64
C SER A 304 18.56 5.96 -28.40
N SER A 305 17.77 6.95 -28.82
CA SER A 305 16.30 6.91 -28.72
C SER A 305 15.68 6.08 -29.86
N GLY A 306 15.66 4.77 -29.72
CA GLY A 306 14.99 3.85 -30.64
C GLY A 306 13.50 3.69 -30.31
N THR A 307 12.63 4.57 -30.82
CA THR A 307 11.16 4.44 -30.67
C THR A 307 10.60 3.37 -31.61
N GLY A 308 10.78 2.10 -31.25
CA GLY A 308 10.25 0.96 -32.00
C GLY A 308 8.76 0.74 -31.74
N THR A 309 7.89 1.25 -32.63
CA THR A 309 6.46 0.94 -32.63
C THR A 309 6.21 -0.48 -33.19
N GLY A 310 6.53 -1.50 -32.40
CA GLY A 310 6.28 -2.90 -32.75
C GLY A 310 4.79 -3.20 -32.88
N SER A 311 4.40 -3.96 -33.92
CA SER A 311 2.99 -4.24 -34.21
C SER A 311 2.35 -5.11 -33.11
N ARG A 312 1.40 -4.51 -32.37
CA ARG A 312 0.81 -5.07 -31.15
C ARG A 312 -0.05 -6.33 -31.38
N ALA A 313 -0.51 -6.56 -32.61
CA ALA A 313 -1.29 -7.75 -32.98
C ALA A 313 -0.54 -9.08 -32.76
N SER A 314 0.80 -9.04 -32.78
CA SER A 314 1.65 -10.21 -32.56
C SER A 314 1.65 -10.72 -31.11
N SER A 315 1.19 -9.93 -30.12
CA SER A 315 1.26 -10.37 -28.71
C SER A 315 0.10 -11.28 -28.31
N ILE A 316 -1.13 -11.09 -28.83
CA ILE A 316 -2.32 -11.83 -28.36
C ILE A 316 -2.24 -13.33 -28.71
N SER A 317 -1.69 -13.69 -29.87
CA SER A 317 -1.42 -15.08 -30.23
C SER A 317 -0.30 -15.68 -29.38
N GLY A 318 0.77 -14.91 -29.12
CA GLY A 318 1.82 -15.27 -28.17
C GLY A 318 1.28 -15.52 -26.76
N TRP A 319 0.32 -14.71 -26.30
CA TRP A 319 -0.33 -14.83 -24.99
C TRP A 319 -1.00 -16.19 -24.77
N ARG A 320 -1.75 -16.69 -25.75
CA ARG A 320 -2.38 -18.02 -25.65
C ARG A 320 -1.32 -19.11 -25.58
N SER A 321 -0.41 -19.15 -26.58
CA SER A 321 0.66 -20.15 -26.62
C SER A 321 1.53 -20.14 -25.36
N PHE A 322 1.78 -18.98 -24.76
CA PHE A 322 2.55 -18.87 -23.53
C PHE A 322 1.78 -19.34 -22.30
N LEU A 323 0.50 -18.98 -22.16
CA LEU A 323 -0.35 -19.50 -21.08
C LEU A 323 -0.53 -21.02 -21.18
N ASP A 324 -0.62 -21.56 -22.39
CA ASP A 324 -0.72 -23.00 -22.65
C ASP A 324 0.59 -23.73 -22.22
N THR A 325 1.76 -23.09 -22.29
CA THR A 325 3.02 -23.65 -21.77
C THR A 325 3.19 -23.59 -20.24
N LEU A 326 2.23 -23.00 -19.51
CA LEU A 326 2.27 -22.91 -18.04
C LEU A 326 1.48 -24.02 -17.33
N ASP A 327 0.82 -24.92 -18.05
CA ASP A 327 0.28 -26.17 -17.50
C ASP A 327 1.26 -27.34 -17.76
N PRO A 328 1.74 -28.04 -16.71
CA PRO A 328 2.63 -29.20 -16.82
C PRO A 328 1.91 -30.53 -17.12
#